data_AF-A0AAD7RXY9-F1
#
_entry.id   AF-A0AAD7RXY9-F1
#
_cell.length_a   1.000
_cell.length_b   1.000
_cell.length_c   1.000
_cell.angle_alpha   90.00
_cell.angle_beta   90.00
_cell.angle_gamma   90.00
#
_symmetry.space_group_name_H-M   'P 1'
#
loop_
_entity.id
_entity.type
_entity.pdbx_description
1 polymer ?
#
loop_
_entity_poly.entity_id
_entity_poly.type
_entity_poly.pdbx_seq_one_letter_code
_entity_poly.pdbx_strand_id
1 'polypeptide(L)'
;MPRCKTNPVVNPRPNPDRFRSITAPPGETPRETYDRLKGLYRCWMHPEIHSKEEIGETVILEQLLKVLPHDMRVWVKEHEPKDGVTAAKLAGQYHNAHRGTPPGPQRQPSYHSNPTRS
;
A
#
# COMPACT_ATOMS: atom_id res chain seq x y z
N MET A 1 -23.50 4.76 -27.93
CA MET A 1 -22.58 4.73 -26.76
C MET A 1 -22.87 3.47 -25.95
N PRO A 2 -22.02 2.43 -25.93
CA PRO A 2 -22.32 1.24 -25.16
C PRO A 2 -22.13 1.57 -23.68
N ARG A 3 -23.26 1.63 -22.97
CA ARG A 3 -23.34 1.71 -21.52
C ARG A 3 -22.59 0.53 -20.93
N CYS A 4 -21.77 0.78 -19.90
CA CYS A 4 -21.15 -0.26 -19.08
C CYS A 4 -22.25 -1.23 -18.61
N LYS A 5 -22.32 -2.42 -19.22
CA LYS A 5 -23.21 -3.47 -18.73
C LYS A 5 -22.64 -3.95 -17.41
N THR A 6 -23.39 -3.65 -16.35
CA THR A 6 -23.14 -4.04 -14.97
C THR A 6 -23.16 -5.56 -14.83
N ASN A 7 -22.07 -6.13 -14.33
CA ASN A 7 -22.07 -7.46 -13.73
C ASN A 7 -21.98 -7.26 -12.19
N PRO A 8 -22.98 -7.66 -11.38
CA PRO A 8 -23.13 -7.19 -10.00
C PRO A 8 -22.49 -8.15 -8.98
N VAL A 9 -21.22 -8.53 -9.18
CA VAL A 9 -20.47 -9.28 -8.16
C VAL A 9 -19.10 -8.63 -7.99
N VAL A 10 -18.98 -7.88 -6.89
CA VAL A 10 -17.77 -7.25 -6.35
C VAL A 10 -17.28 -6.02 -7.14
N ASN A 11 -17.86 -4.87 -6.80
CA ASN A 11 -17.10 -3.62 -6.91
C ASN A 11 -17.08 -2.87 -5.57
N PRO A 12 -16.01 -3.02 -4.77
CA PRO A 12 -15.70 -2.08 -3.70
C PRO A 12 -14.36 -1.40 -4.03
N ARG A 13 -14.44 -0.11 -4.35
CA ARG A 13 -13.32 0.82 -4.64
C ARG A 13 -12.41 0.41 -5.80
N PRO A 14 -11.86 1.39 -6.54
CA PRO A 14 -10.74 1.10 -7.41
C PRO A 14 -9.58 0.53 -6.60
N ASN A 15 -9.28 -0.75 -6.82
CA ASN A 15 -8.16 -1.42 -6.17
C ASN A 15 -6.97 -1.44 -7.15
N PRO A 16 -5.91 -0.64 -6.91
CA PRO A 16 -4.68 -0.67 -7.70
C PRO A 16 -4.12 -2.08 -7.90
N ASP A 17 -4.29 -2.94 -6.88
CA ASP A 17 -3.76 -4.29 -6.91
C ASP A 17 -4.46 -5.12 -7.99
N ARG A 18 -5.74 -4.89 -8.30
CA ARG A 18 -6.42 -5.59 -9.41
C ARG A 18 -5.87 -5.21 -10.79
N PHE A 19 -5.46 -3.95 -10.96
CA PHE A 19 -4.83 -3.51 -12.21
C PHE A 19 -3.45 -4.15 -12.37
N ARG A 20 -2.68 -4.24 -11.29
CA ARG A 20 -1.31 -4.79 -11.30
C ARG A 20 -1.26 -6.32 -11.25
N SER A 21 -2.30 -6.99 -10.75
CA SER A 21 -2.36 -8.45 -10.58
C SER A 21 -3.23 -9.16 -11.63
N ILE A 22 -3.65 -8.45 -12.68
CA ILE A 22 -4.48 -9.02 -13.74
C ILE A 22 -3.69 -10.08 -14.52
N THR A 23 -4.29 -11.25 -14.72
CA THR A 23 -3.74 -12.31 -15.57
C THR A 23 -4.66 -12.52 -16.77
N ALA A 24 -4.09 -12.75 -17.96
CA ALA A 24 -4.86 -13.11 -19.14
C ALA A 24 -5.50 -14.50 -18.90
N PRO A 25 -6.84 -14.62 -18.87
CA PRO A 25 -7.54 -15.88 -18.79
C PRO A 25 -7.22 -16.76 -20.01
N PRO A 26 -7.28 -18.09 -19.84
CA PRO A 26 -7.16 -19.01 -20.97
C PRO A 26 -8.19 -18.69 -22.06
N GLY A 27 -7.71 -18.49 -23.29
CA GLY A 27 -8.56 -18.23 -24.45
C GLY A 27 -8.91 -16.77 -24.72
N GLU A 28 -8.51 -15.82 -23.86
CA GLU A 28 -8.67 -14.39 -24.14
C GLU A 28 -7.59 -13.90 -25.11
N THR A 29 -7.98 -13.12 -26.12
CA THR A 29 -7.03 -12.53 -27.06
C THR A 29 -6.24 -11.39 -26.39
N PRO A 30 -5.05 -11.05 -26.92
CA PRO A 30 -4.31 -9.87 -26.44
C PRO A 30 -5.11 -8.58 -26.52
N ARG A 31 -6.00 -8.46 -27.51
CA ARG A 31 -6.86 -7.29 -27.70
C ARG A 31 -7.91 -7.18 -26.58
N GLU A 32 -8.59 -8.27 -26.26
CA GLU A 32 -9.57 -8.30 -25.17
C GLU A 32 -8.88 -8.02 -23.82
N THR A 33 -7.70 -8.60 -23.59
CA THR A 33 -6.89 -8.34 -22.39
C THR A 33 -6.54 -6.85 -22.27
N TYR A 34 -6.17 -6.20 -23.38
CA TYR A 34 -5.91 -4.76 -23.42
C TYR A 34 -7.16 -3.93 -23.11
N ASP A 35 -8.30 -4.26 -23.70
CA ASP A 35 -9.55 -3.52 -23.46
C ASP A 35 -10.01 -3.66 -22.00
N ARG A 36 -9.76 -4.81 -21.36
CA ARG A 36 -9.99 -5.02 -19.92
C ARG A 36 -9.02 -4.22 -19.05
N LEU A 37 -7.73 -4.21 -19.37
CA LEU A 37 -6.73 -3.37 -18.71
C LEU A 37 -7.13 -1.89 -18.75
N LYS A 38 -7.58 -1.42 -19.92
CA LYS A 38 -8.06 -0.06 -20.11
C LYS A 38 -9.28 0.27 -19.25
N GLY A 39 -10.22 -0.68 -19.12
CA GLY A 39 -11.36 -0.56 -18.21
C GLY A 39 -10.93 -0.41 -16.74
N LEU A 40 -10.00 -1.25 -16.28
CA LEU A 40 -9.45 -1.17 -14.93
C LEU A 40 -8.70 0.14 -14.67
N TYR A 41 -7.88 0.60 -15.62
CA TYR A 41 -7.21 1.90 -15.52
C TYR A 41 -8.21 3.05 -15.36
N ARG A 42 -9.30 3.06 -16.14
CA ARG A 42 -10.34 4.09 -16.04
C ARG A 42 -11.07 4.05 -14.70
N CYS A 43 -11.43 2.85 -14.23
CA CYS A 43 -12.03 2.69 -12.92
C CYS A 43 -11.08 3.15 -11.81
N TRP A 44 -9.77 2.91 -11.97
CA TRP A 44 -8.78 3.27 -10.98
C TRP A 44 -8.46 4.75 -10.94
N MET A 45 -8.06 5.31 -12.08
CA MET A 45 -7.52 6.66 -12.17
C MET A 45 -8.56 7.71 -12.50
N HIS A 46 -9.75 7.33 -12.98
CA HIS A 46 -10.77 8.28 -13.46
C HIS A 46 -10.18 9.40 -14.33
N PRO A 47 -9.46 9.07 -15.42
CA PRO A 47 -8.75 10.03 -16.25
C PRO A 47 -9.65 11.06 -16.93
N GLU A 48 -10.98 10.86 -16.90
CA GLU A 48 -11.97 11.81 -17.39
C GLU A 48 -12.15 13.04 -16.47
N ILE A 49 -11.75 12.93 -15.20
CA ILE A 49 -11.89 14.01 -14.19
C ILE A 49 -10.58 14.39 -13.50
N HIS A 50 -9.57 13.51 -13.53
CA HIS A 50 -8.25 13.79 -12.94
C HIS A 50 -7.24 14.20 -14.00
N SER A 51 -6.48 15.24 -13.67
CA SER A 51 -5.28 15.66 -14.40
C SER A 51 -4.18 14.59 -14.35
N LYS A 52 -3.21 14.72 -15.26
CA LYS A 52 -2.06 13.82 -15.32
C LYS A 52 -1.26 13.84 -14.00
N GLU A 53 -1.18 15.01 -13.39
CA GLU A 53 -0.48 15.26 -12.14
C GLU A 53 -1.20 14.57 -10.97
N GLU A 54 -2.53 14.67 -10.88
CA GLU A 54 -3.33 13.97 -9.85
C GLU A 54 -3.26 12.44 -9.99
N ILE A 55 -3.25 11.94 -11.22
CA ILE A 55 -3.00 10.51 -11.50
C ILE A 55 -1.61 10.11 -11.01
N GLY A 56 -0.60 10.95 -11.28
CA GLY A 56 0.77 10.77 -10.78
C GLY A 56 0.82 10.70 -9.26
N GLU A 57 0.16 11.63 -8.57
CA GLU A 57 0.08 11.64 -7.10
C GLU A 57 -0.58 10.39 -6.53
N THR A 58 -1.61 9.86 -7.21
CA THR A 58 -2.25 8.60 -6.83
C THR A 58 -1.26 7.42 -6.91
N VAL A 59 -0.46 7.35 -7.98
CA VAL A 59 0.58 6.33 -8.13
C VAL A 59 1.69 6.49 -7.09
N ILE A 60 2.11 7.73 -6.82
CA ILE A 60 3.13 8.05 -5.82
C ILE A 60 2.67 7.62 -4.44
N LEU A 61 1.43 7.96 -4.04
CA LEU A 61 0.87 7.55 -2.76
C LEU A 61 0.84 6.03 -2.61
N GLU A 62 0.35 5.30 -3.63
CA GLU A 62 0.33 3.85 -3.60
C GLU A 62 1.74 3.26 -3.43
N GLN A 63 2.71 3.78 -4.19
CA GLN A 63 4.09 3.30 -4.16
C GLN A 63 4.76 3.64 -2.83
N LEU A 64 4.52 4.84 -2.30
CA LEU A 64 5.00 5.26 -0.98
C LEU A 64 4.52 4.28 0.08
N LEU A 65 3.21 4.00 0.14
CA LEU A 65 2.67 3.05 1.09
C LEU A 65 3.30 1.66 0.92
N LYS A 66 3.60 1.20 -0.30
CA LYS A 66 4.23 -0.11 -0.54
C LYS A 66 5.66 -0.20 -0.01
N VAL A 67 6.44 0.88 -0.05
CA VAL A 67 7.85 0.86 0.39
C VAL A 67 8.04 1.06 1.90
N LEU A 68 7.02 1.53 2.63
CA LEU A 68 7.13 1.68 4.09
C LEU A 68 7.27 0.32 4.80
N PRO A 69 8.01 0.23 5.92
CA PRO A 69 8.00 -0.94 6.80
C PRO A 69 6.58 -1.34 7.23
N HIS A 70 6.35 -2.61 7.56
CA HIS A 70 5.00 -3.12 7.86
C HIS A 70 4.27 -2.29 8.92
N ASP A 71 4.88 -2.09 10.08
CA ASP A 71 4.24 -1.41 11.22
C ASP A 71 3.91 0.05 10.89
N MET A 72 4.85 0.75 10.24
CA MET A 72 4.65 2.12 9.78
C MET A 72 3.56 2.20 8.72
N ARG A 73 3.53 1.28 7.76
CA ARG A 73 2.52 1.23 6.70
C ARG A 73 1.12 1.02 7.26
N VAL A 74 0.95 0.12 8.23
CA VAL A 74 -0.33 -0.10 8.91
C VAL A 74 -0.78 1.18 9.59
N TRP A 75 0.09 1.79 10.40
CA TRP A 75 -0.22 3.03 11.10
C TRP A 75 -0.59 4.17 10.14
N VAL A 76 0.17 4.37 9.06
CA VAL A 76 -0.14 5.41 8.06
C VAL A 76 -1.48 5.14 7.37
N LYS A 77 -1.80 3.87 7.04
CA LYS A 77 -3.07 3.52 6.39
C LYS A 77 -4.28 3.74 7.31
N GLU A 78 -4.15 3.51 8.61
CA GLU A 78 -5.21 3.80 9.60
C GLU A 78 -5.59 5.27 9.66
N HIS A 79 -4.67 6.16 9.26
CA HIS A 79 -4.90 7.61 9.21
C HIS A 79 -5.43 8.11 7.86
N GLU A 80 -5.75 7.19 6.93
CA GLU A 80 -6.39 7.46 5.63
C GLU A 80 -5.83 8.69 4.88
N PRO A 81 -4.53 8.72 4.51
CA PRO A 81 -3.94 9.85 3.82
C PRO A 81 -4.60 10.07 2.45
N LYS A 82 -4.92 11.34 2.16
CA LYS A 82 -5.55 11.74 0.90
C LYS A 82 -4.55 11.88 -0.26
N ASP A 83 -3.29 12.13 0.04
CA ASP A 83 -2.21 12.37 -0.92
C ASP A 83 -0.86 11.87 -0.39
N GLY A 84 0.13 11.81 -1.27
CA GLY A 84 1.48 11.36 -0.94
C GLY A 84 2.16 12.23 0.11
N VAL A 85 1.89 13.54 0.12
CA VAL A 85 2.47 14.50 1.07
C VAL A 85 1.99 14.20 2.49
N THR A 86 0.70 13.97 2.67
CA THR A 86 0.07 13.63 3.94
C THR A 86 0.60 12.28 4.44
N ALA A 87 0.70 11.28 3.56
CA ALA A 87 1.27 9.97 3.89
C ALA A 87 2.74 10.08 4.33
N ALA A 88 3.55 10.89 3.65
CA ALA A 88 4.96 11.11 4.01
C ALA A 88 5.11 11.81 5.36
N LYS A 89 4.25 12.82 5.63
CA LYS A 89 4.21 13.50 6.93
C LYS A 89 3.86 12.53 8.07
N LEU A 90 2.84 11.70 7.88
CA LEU A 90 2.43 10.66 8.84
C LEU A 90 3.57 9.64 9.07
N ALA A 91 4.20 9.16 8.01
CA ALA A 91 5.35 8.25 8.11
C ALA A 91 6.51 8.88 8.91
N GLY A 92 6.79 10.17 8.71
CA GLY A 92 7.77 10.92 9.49
C GLY A 92 7.41 11.03 10.98
N GLN A 93 6.14 11.28 11.31
CA GLN A 93 5.65 11.30 12.69
C GLN A 93 5.86 9.95 13.37
N TYR A 94 5.47 8.86 12.69
CA TYR A 94 5.69 7.50 13.18
C TYR A 94 7.18 7.24 13.45
N HIS A 95 8.04 7.56 12.48
CA HIS A 95 9.49 7.36 12.59
C HIS A 95 10.09 8.10 13.78
N ASN A 96 9.68 9.36 13.99
CA ASN A 96 10.18 10.17 15.10
C ASN A 96 9.72 9.66 16.47
N ALA A 97 8.47 9.20 16.57
CA ALA A 97 7.94 8.63 17.81
C ALA A 97 8.65 7.31 18.19
N HIS A 98 8.95 6.47 17.20
CA HIS A 98 9.59 5.16 17.42
C HIS A 98 11.12 5.23 17.55
N ARG A 99 11.75 6.33 17.14
CA ARG A 99 13.16 6.61 17.44
C ARG A 99 13.42 6.92 18.92
N GLY A 100 12.39 7.26 19.69
CA GLY A 100 12.49 7.61 21.11
C GLY A 100 12.46 6.43 22.09
N THR A 101 12.30 5.18 21.61
CA THR A 101 12.36 4.00 22.49
C THR A 101 13.79 3.45 22.48
N PRO A 102 14.62 3.69 23.51
CA PRO A 102 15.86 2.95 23.63
C PRO A 102 15.52 1.45 23.75
N PRO A 103 16.32 0.53 23.18
CA PRO A 103 16.18 -0.88 23.50
C PRO A 103 16.24 -0.98 25.02
N GLY A 104 15.13 -1.39 25.64
CA GLY A 104 15.08 -1.61 27.09
C GLY A 104 16.25 -2.51 27.48
N PRO A 105 16.85 -2.31 28.66
CA PRO A 105 18.09 -2.99 29.03
C PRO A 105 17.91 -4.49 28.80
N GLN A 106 18.68 -5.04 27.85
CA GLN A 106 18.79 -6.48 27.68
C GLN A 106 19.23 -7.01 29.03
N ARG A 107 18.33 -7.71 29.74
CA ARG A 107 18.70 -8.46 30.94
C ARG A 107 19.72 -9.49 30.48
N GLN A 108 21.00 -9.20 30.70
CA GLN A 108 22.03 -10.23 30.63
C GLN A 108 21.64 -11.29 31.67
N PRO A 109 21.52 -12.57 31.30
CA PRO A 109 21.40 -13.62 32.28
C PRO A 109 22.68 -13.58 33.11
N SER A 110 22.57 -13.13 34.36
CA SER A 110 23.71 -13.06 35.25
C SER A 110 24.09 -14.50 35.65
N TYR A 111 25.05 -15.07 34.95
CA TYR A 111 25.72 -16.29 35.37
C TYR A 111 26.70 -15.94 36.50
N HIS A 112 26.17 -15.67 37.68
CA HIS A 112 27.02 -15.65 38.87
C HIS A 112 27.34 -17.10 39.24
N SER A 113 28.50 -17.54 38.79
CA SER A 113 29.17 -18.76 39.23
C SER A 113 29.32 -18.73 40.75
N ASN A 114 28.65 -19.62 41.46
CA ASN A 114 28.95 -19.86 42.87
C ASN A 114 30.31 -20.57 42.98
N PRO A 115 31.27 -20.07 43.76
CA PRO A 115 32.46 -20.86 44.07
C PRO A 115 32.09 -21.89 45.14
N THR A 116 32.10 -23.15 44.75
CA THR A 116 32.27 -24.28 45.67
C THR A 116 33.67 -24.22 46.28
N ARG A 117 33.79 -24.66 47.55
CA ARG A 117 35.01 -25.08 48.31
C ARG A 117 35.40 -24.06 49.40
N SER A 118 35.61 -24.43 50.67
CA SER A 118 36.06 -25.71 51.27
C SER A 118 35.25 -26.10 52.49
#